data_AF-F0IBW7-F1
#
_entry.id   AF-F0IBW7-F1
#
_cell.length_a   1.000
_cell.length_b   1.000
_cell.length_c   1.000
_cell.angle_alpha   90.00
_cell.angle_beta   90.00
_cell.angle_gamma   90.00
#
_symmetry.space_group_name_H-M   'P 1'
#
loop_
_entity.id
_entity.type
_entity.pdbx_description
1 polymer ?
#
loop_
_entity_poly.entity_id
_entity_poly.type
_entity_poly.pdbx_seq_one_letter_code
_entity_poly.pdbx_strand_id
1 'polypeptide(L)'
;MNKKRNTMEYLKSFYIKDYLIMALAIFIYTIGLTGFIMPNQVVSGGLAGAALLLNYATGINVSSTIFVVNVLLLIVAFRPLGKKFVINTIIGAGMLTVGVRLGEVYLKPYFLANPPVHDPFIAIVLGGIFMGVALGMVYSVNGSTGGVDIIGFLVTKYFKIRISRILLYVDVLIVLSSIFILKGYTIEKMVLGLILLPVMYQAVDVIMNGAKQAIQVIILSKKYEEIATHINTELKRGCTVVDGIGWYTKNSQKVIIVFARRGEGTAIFRLINSIDPDAFVTRANVEAVYGKGFEKFN
;
A
#
# COMPACT_ATOMS: atom_id res chain seq x y z
N MET A 1 -5.05 -39.13 10.36
CA MET A 1 -4.68 -38.62 9.01
C MET A 1 -5.49 -37.40 8.53
N ASN A 2 -6.74 -37.16 8.96
CA ASN A 2 -7.57 -36.04 8.47
C ASN A 2 -7.16 -34.62 8.92
N LYS A 3 -6.57 -34.44 10.11
CA LYS A 3 -6.25 -33.09 10.63
C LYS A 3 -5.10 -32.40 9.85
N LYS A 4 -4.05 -33.14 9.48
CA LYS A 4 -2.93 -32.64 8.66
C LYS A 4 -3.36 -32.30 7.22
N ARG A 5 -4.32 -33.04 6.65
CA ARG A 5 -4.83 -32.82 5.29
C ARG A 5 -5.64 -31.52 5.21
N ASN A 6 -6.52 -31.27 6.18
CA ASN A 6 -7.30 -30.02 6.27
C ASN A 6 -6.42 -28.78 6.53
N THR A 7 -5.36 -28.91 7.35
CA THR A 7 -4.40 -27.80 7.56
C THR A 7 -3.60 -27.49 6.28
N MET A 8 -3.18 -28.50 5.53
CA MET A 8 -2.48 -28.32 4.25
C MET A 8 -3.37 -27.67 3.18
N GLU A 9 -4.66 -28.04 3.09
CA GLU A 9 -5.63 -27.40 2.20
C GLU A 9 -5.92 -25.94 2.58
N TYR A 10 -6.05 -25.66 3.88
CA TYR A 10 -6.23 -24.29 4.39
C TYR A 10 -5.01 -23.39 4.09
N LEU A 11 -3.79 -23.91 4.29
CA LEU A 11 -2.56 -23.19 3.94
C LEU A 11 -2.45 -22.96 2.43
N LYS A 12 -2.79 -23.94 1.59
CA LYS A 12 -2.82 -23.79 0.13
C LYS A 12 -3.82 -22.70 -0.31
N SER A 13 -5.01 -22.65 0.29
CA SER A 13 -6.01 -21.60 0.01
C SER A 13 -5.45 -20.19 0.29
N PHE A 14 -4.68 -20.03 1.37
CA PHE A 14 -4.02 -18.77 1.70
C PHE A 14 -2.99 -18.36 0.64
N TYR A 15 -2.12 -19.28 0.21
CA TYR A 15 -1.13 -19.01 -0.84
C TYR A 15 -1.78 -18.69 -2.20
N ILE A 16 -2.85 -19.41 -2.59
CA ILE A 16 -3.57 -19.15 -3.84
C ILE A 16 -4.16 -17.73 -3.83
N LYS A 17 -4.76 -17.32 -2.69
CA LYS A 17 -5.29 -15.97 -2.55
C LYS A 17 -4.19 -14.91 -2.70
N ASP A 18 -3.03 -15.10 -2.06
CA ASP A 18 -1.88 -14.19 -2.18
C ASP A 18 -1.45 -14.04 -3.66
N TYR A 19 -1.34 -15.15 -4.41
CA TYR A 19 -0.96 -15.12 -5.83
C TYR A 19 -2.03 -14.49 -6.74
N LEU A 20 -3.31 -14.71 -6.47
CA LEU A 20 -4.40 -14.05 -7.21
C LEU A 20 -4.41 -12.54 -6.97
N ILE A 21 -4.16 -12.10 -5.74
CA ILE A 21 -4.02 -10.67 -5.41
C ILE A 21 -2.82 -10.07 -6.17
N MET A 22 -1.67 -10.75 -6.20
CA MET A 22 -0.52 -10.26 -6.97
C MET A 22 -0.79 -10.20 -8.47
N ALA A 23 -1.45 -11.22 -9.04
CA ALA A 23 -1.78 -11.24 -10.46
C ALA A 23 -2.72 -10.08 -10.84
N LEU A 24 -3.78 -9.86 -10.05
CA LEU A 24 -4.69 -8.73 -10.24
C LEU A 24 -3.97 -7.39 -10.09
N ALA A 25 -3.14 -7.26 -9.05
CA ALA A 25 -2.37 -6.05 -8.81
C ALA A 25 -1.45 -5.73 -10.00
N ILE A 26 -0.72 -6.73 -10.52
CA ILE A 26 0.18 -6.54 -11.66
C ILE A 26 -0.57 -6.18 -12.93
N PHE A 27 -1.76 -6.74 -13.14
CA PHE A 27 -2.64 -6.32 -14.24
C PHE A 27 -3.01 -4.83 -14.13
N ILE A 28 -3.43 -4.37 -12.93
CA ILE A 28 -3.73 -2.96 -12.65
C ILE A 28 -2.50 -2.08 -12.86
N TYR A 29 -1.32 -2.51 -12.36
CA TYR A 29 -0.05 -1.80 -12.54
C TYR A 29 0.28 -1.63 -14.03
N THR A 30 0.11 -2.71 -14.80
CA THR A 30 0.37 -2.71 -16.25
C THR A 30 -0.51 -1.68 -16.95
N ILE A 31 -1.80 -1.64 -16.65
CA ILE A 31 -2.71 -0.61 -17.20
C ILE A 31 -2.23 0.80 -16.86
N GLY A 32 -1.90 1.05 -15.58
CA GLY A 32 -1.39 2.35 -15.14
C GLY A 32 -0.13 2.77 -15.89
N LEU A 33 0.88 1.89 -15.92
CA LEU A 33 2.17 2.17 -16.53
C LEU A 33 2.09 2.28 -18.06
N THR A 34 1.58 1.26 -18.75
CA THR A 34 1.62 1.20 -20.21
C THR A 34 0.51 2.01 -20.88
N GLY A 35 -0.62 2.19 -20.20
CA GLY A 35 -1.77 2.94 -20.70
C GLY A 35 -1.70 4.44 -20.43
N PHE A 36 -1.21 4.87 -19.26
CA PHE A 36 -1.24 6.29 -18.87
C PHE A 36 0.15 6.94 -18.79
N ILE A 37 1.15 6.26 -18.23
CA ILE A 37 2.47 6.87 -17.99
C ILE A 37 3.37 6.83 -19.23
N MET A 38 3.53 5.65 -19.84
CA MET A 38 4.42 5.45 -21.00
C MET A 38 4.04 6.30 -22.22
N PRO A 39 2.75 6.47 -22.60
CA PRO A 39 2.36 7.33 -23.71
C PRO A 39 2.77 8.79 -23.52
N ASN A 40 2.75 9.27 -22.27
CA ASN A 40 3.19 10.62 -21.91
C ASN A 40 4.70 10.74 -21.71
N GLN A 41 5.45 9.64 -21.84
CA GLN A 41 6.91 9.58 -21.72
C GLN A 41 7.43 10.14 -20.40
N VAL A 42 6.67 9.96 -19.32
CA VAL A 42 7.03 10.40 -17.97
C VAL A 42 7.80 9.29 -17.26
N VAL A 43 8.92 9.64 -16.62
CA VAL A 43 9.72 8.70 -15.82
C VAL A 43 9.02 8.49 -14.47
N SER A 44 8.75 7.23 -14.13
CA SER A 44 8.03 6.84 -12.91
C SER A 44 8.91 6.26 -11.78
N GLY A 45 10.23 6.49 -11.82
CA GLY A 45 11.17 6.00 -10.80
C GLY A 45 11.53 4.52 -10.95
N GLY A 46 12.00 3.90 -9.87
CA GLY A 46 12.29 2.46 -9.77
C GLY A 46 13.61 2.00 -10.41
N LEU A 47 13.88 0.69 -10.31
CA LEU A 47 15.14 0.11 -10.78
C LEU A 47 15.33 0.27 -12.30
N ALA A 48 14.24 0.24 -13.07
CA ALA A 48 14.31 0.47 -14.51
C ALA A 48 14.77 1.90 -14.86
N GLY A 49 14.25 2.91 -14.14
CA GLY A 49 14.72 4.29 -14.26
C GLY A 49 16.20 4.40 -13.89
N ALA A 50 16.61 3.85 -12.74
CA ALA A 50 18.01 3.84 -12.32
C ALA A 50 18.94 3.13 -13.32
N ALA A 51 18.52 2.00 -13.88
CA ALA A 51 19.30 1.23 -14.85
C ALA A 51 19.44 1.95 -16.20
N LEU A 52 18.40 2.70 -16.63
CA LEU A 52 18.47 3.54 -17.81
C LEU A 52 19.50 4.66 -17.64
N LEU A 53 19.49 5.32 -16.47
CA LEU A 53 20.45 6.37 -16.16
C LEU A 53 21.89 5.81 -16.14
N LEU A 54 22.08 4.62 -15.57
CA LEU A 54 23.38 3.94 -15.57
C LEU A 54 23.84 3.60 -16.99
N ASN A 55 22.93 3.12 -17.86
CA ASN A 55 23.25 2.85 -19.25
C ASN A 55 23.73 4.11 -19.99
N TYR A 56 23.08 5.25 -19.80
CA TYR A 56 23.52 6.51 -20.40
C TYR A 56 24.88 6.98 -19.88
N ALA A 57 25.18 6.73 -18.61
CA ALA A 57 26.46 7.13 -18.00
C ALA A 57 27.64 6.20 -18.37
N THR A 58 27.38 4.90 -18.54
CA THR A 58 28.44 3.87 -18.62
C THR A 58 28.39 2.99 -19.88
N GLY A 59 27.33 3.07 -20.68
CA GLY A 59 27.07 2.21 -21.84
C GLY A 59 26.60 0.79 -21.48
N ILE A 60 26.56 0.41 -20.19
CA ILE A 60 26.16 -0.94 -19.76
C ILE A 60 24.69 -1.18 -20.09
N ASN A 61 24.40 -2.29 -20.77
CA ASN A 61 23.05 -2.64 -21.18
C ASN A 61 22.05 -2.66 -19.99
N VAL A 62 20.93 -1.94 -20.13
CA VAL A 62 19.90 -1.77 -19.10
C VAL A 62 19.39 -3.12 -18.56
N SER A 63 19.12 -4.08 -19.45
CA SER A 63 18.61 -5.40 -19.06
C SER A 63 19.63 -6.18 -18.22
N SER A 64 20.92 -6.05 -18.53
CA SER A 64 22.01 -6.67 -17.76
C SER A 64 22.12 -6.05 -16.36
N THR A 65 22.05 -4.72 -16.27
CA THR A 65 22.05 -4.00 -14.99
C THR A 65 20.89 -4.44 -14.10
N ILE A 66 19.66 -4.45 -14.64
CA ILE A 66 18.47 -4.83 -13.87
C ILE A 66 18.60 -6.27 -13.37
N PHE A 67 19.04 -7.19 -14.23
CA PHE A 67 19.20 -8.60 -13.86
C PHE A 67 20.22 -8.79 -12.74
N VAL A 68 21.43 -8.26 -12.92
CA VAL A 68 22.52 -8.39 -11.93
C VAL A 68 22.13 -7.76 -10.60
N VAL A 69 21.60 -6.54 -10.62
CA VAL A 69 21.19 -5.84 -9.39
C VAL A 69 20.07 -6.60 -8.68
N ASN A 70 19.07 -7.10 -9.40
CA ASN A 70 18.00 -7.91 -8.81
C ASN A 70 18.52 -9.19 -8.16
N VAL A 71 19.40 -9.92 -8.83
CA VAL A 71 19.98 -11.16 -8.27
C VAL A 71 20.75 -10.85 -6.99
N LEU A 72 21.59 -9.81 -6.99
CA LEU A 72 22.33 -9.39 -5.80
C LEU A 72 21.39 -8.97 -4.66
N LEU A 73 20.37 -8.15 -4.95
CA LEU A 73 19.40 -7.72 -3.96
C LEU A 73 18.60 -8.89 -3.38
N LEU A 74 18.22 -9.88 -4.19
CA LEU A 74 17.52 -11.08 -3.73
C LEU A 74 18.39 -11.95 -2.82
N ILE A 75 19.69 -12.09 -3.14
CA ILE A 75 20.66 -12.79 -2.29
C ILE A 75 20.75 -12.10 -0.92
N VAL A 76 20.90 -10.77 -0.91
CA VAL A 76 20.97 -9.97 0.33
C VAL A 76 19.65 -10.05 1.11
N ALA A 77 18.51 -10.04 0.42
CA ALA A 77 17.18 -10.11 1.01
C ALA A 77 16.83 -11.48 1.62
N PHE A 78 17.47 -12.57 1.16
CA PHE A 78 17.09 -13.93 1.54
C PHE A 78 17.14 -14.19 3.05
N ARG A 79 18.23 -13.78 3.71
CA ARG A 79 18.37 -13.92 5.18
C ARG A 79 17.42 -13.01 5.97
N PRO A 80 17.40 -11.67 5.76
CA PRO A 80 16.58 -10.78 6.56
C PRO A 80 15.09 -10.87 6.25
N LEU A 81 14.67 -11.00 4.99
CA LEU A 81 13.25 -10.96 4.59
C LEU A 81 12.62 -12.36 4.48
N GLY A 82 13.44 -13.41 4.37
CA GLY A 82 13.01 -14.80 4.41
C GLY A 82 12.58 -15.37 3.06
N LYS A 83 12.49 -16.70 3.00
CA LYS A 83 12.23 -17.46 1.76
C LYS A 83 10.90 -17.12 1.09
N LYS A 84 9.83 -16.90 1.86
CA LYS A 84 8.50 -16.55 1.31
C LYS A 84 8.55 -15.23 0.53
N PHE A 85 9.20 -14.21 1.10
CA PHE A 85 9.37 -12.91 0.43
C PHE A 85 10.14 -13.08 -0.88
N VAL A 86 11.30 -13.75 -0.87
CA VAL A 86 12.11 -13.95 -2.08
C VAL A 86 11.34 -14.66 -3.19
N ILE A 87 10.60 -15.73 -2.87
CA ILE A 87 9.77 -16.44 -3.84
C ILE A 87 8.67 -15.52 -4.40
N ASN A 88 7.96 -14.80 -3.53
CA ASN A 88 6.92 -13.87 -3.94
C ASN A 88 7.48 -12.74 -4.82
N THR A 89 8.69 -12.26 -4.53
CA THR A 89 9.37 -11.23 -5.33
C THR A 89 9.80 -11.75 -6.69
N ILE A 90 10.31 -12.99 -6.79
CA ILE A 90 10.65 -13.60 -8.09
C ILE A 90 9.38 -13.75 -8.94
N ILE A 91 8.30 -14.24 -8.35
CA ILE A 91 7.01 -14.40 -9.04
C ILE A 91 6.45 -13.03 -9.44
N GLY A 92 6.44 -12.06 -8.52
CA GLY A 92 5.93 -10.71 -8.76
C GLY A 92 6.73 -9.97 -9.84
N ALA A 93 8.07 -10.01 -9.79
CA ALA A 93 8.93 -9.43 -10.81
C ALA A 93 8.74 -10.13 -12.18
N GLY A 94 8.61 -11.45 -12.21
CA GLY A 94 8.36 -12.22 -13.43
C GLY A 94 7.00 -11.88 -14.05
N MET A 95 5.94 -11.88 -13.24
CA MET A 95 4.60 -11.48 -13.66
C MET A 95 4.57 -10.03 -14.16
N LEU A 96 5.25 -9.11 -13.47
CA LEU A 96 5.34 -7.72 -13.90
C LEU A 96 6.06 -7.60 -15.25
N THR A 97 7.18 -8.30 -15.43
CA THR A 97 7.92 -8.31 -16.69
C THR A 97 7.02 -8.77 -17.86
N VAL A 98 6.29 -9.86 -17.67
CA VAL A 98 5.34 -10.36 -18.68
C VAL A 98 4.18 -9.38 -18.90
N GLY A 99 3.60 -8.86 -17.82
CA GLY A 99 2.49 -7.91 -17.86
C GLY A 99 2.85 -6.65 -18.63
N VAL A 100 3.96 -5.99 -18.27
CA VAL A 100 4.46 -4.81 -18.98
C VAL A 100 4.76 -5.12 -20.43
N ARG A 101 5.36 -6.28 -20.75
CA ARG A 101 5.63 -6.66 -22.14
C ARG A 101 4.34 -6.79 -22.96
N LEU A 102 3.30 -7.42 -22.39
CA LEU A 102 1.98 -7.49 -23.03
C LEU A 102 1.34 -6.10 -23.14
N GLY A 103 1.49 -5.28 -22.11
CA GLY A 103 1.01 -3.90 -22.11
C GLY A 103 1.66 -3.04 -23.19
N GLU A 104 2.97 -3.17 -23.41
CA GLU A 104 3.68 -2.47 -24.49
C GLU A 104 3.24 -2.91 -25.88
N VAL A 105 2.97 -4.21 -26.07
CA VAL A 105 2.59 -4.77 -27.37
C VAL A 105 1.12 -4.46 -27.70
N TYR A 106 0.22 -4.54 -26.72
CA TYR A 106 -1.23 -4.47 -26.95
C TYR A 106 -1.89 -3.20 -26.39
N LEU A 107 -1.61 -2.84 -25.12
CA LEU A 107 -2.30 -1.70 -24.47
C LEU A 107 -1.75 -0.35 -24.93
N LYS A 108 -0.43 -0.19 -24.97
CA LYS A 108 0.21 1.09 -25.29
C LYS A 108 -0.18 1.59 -26.69
N PRO A 109 -0.15 0.78 -27.77
CA PRO A 109 -0.60 1.23 -29.09
C PRO A 109 -2.09 1.58 -29.10
N TYR A 110 -2.91 0.81 -28.39
CA TYR A 110 -4.35 1.07 -28.28
C TYR A 110 -4.66 2.40 -27.57
N PHE A 111 -4.00 2.68 -26.44
CA PHE A 111 -4.17 3.93 -25.69
C PHE A 111 -3.55 5.14 -26.41
N LEU A 112 -2.51 4.94 -27.21
CA LEU A 112 -1.98 5.99 -28.09
C LEU A 112 -2.96 6.34 -29.21
N ALA A 113 -3.62 5.34 -29.80
CA ALA A 113 -4.62 5.55 -30.84
C ALA A 113 -5.96 6.08 -30.29
N ASN A 114 -6.33 5.64 -29.08
CA ASN A 114 -7.60 5.97 -28.42
C ASN A 114 -7.33 6.37 -26.96
N PRO A 115 -6.75 7.56 -26.72
CA PRO A 115 -6.44 8.00 -25.38
C PRO A 115 -7.74 8.19 -24.58
N PRO A 116 -7.91 7.50 -23.44
CA PRO A 116 -9.09 7.70 -22.60
C PRO A 116 -9.11 9.11 -21.97
N VAL A 117 -7.94 9.74 -21.88
CA VAL A 117 -7.72 11.08 -21.35
C VAL A 117 -6.63 11.75 -22.20
N HIS A 118 -6.89 12.97 -22.67
CA HIS A 118 -5.96 13.72 -23.51
C HIS A 118 -4.97 14.58 -22.72
N ASP A 119 -5.35 15.02 -21.52
CA ASP A 119 -4.52 15.86 -20.68
C ASP A 119 -3.41 15.02 -19.98
N PRO A 120 -2.12 15.34 -20.19
CA PRO A 120 -1.02 14.59 -19.58
C PRO A 120 -1.03 14.60 -18.05
N PHE A 121 -1.45 15.70 -17.43
CA PHE A 121 -1.55 15.83 -15.98
C PHE A 121 -2.62 14.88 -15.43
N ILE A 122 -3.81 14.83 -16.03
CA ILE A 122 -4.86 13.90 -15.62
C ILE A 122 -4.41 12.44 -15.85
N ALA A 123 -3.74 12.16 -16.98
CA ALA A 123 -3.22 10.84 -17.27
C ALA A 123 -2.19 10.37 -16.22
N ILE A 124 -1.22 11.20 -15.83
CA ILE A 124 -0.24 10.80 -14.81
C ILE A 124 -0.88 10.57 -13.44
N VAL A 125 -1.90 11.36 -13.06
CA VAL A 125 -2.56 11.18 -11.77
C VAL A 125 -3.30 9.84 -11.73
N LEU A 126 -4.04 9.50 -12.80
CA LEU A 126 -4.70 8.20 -12.91
C LEU A 126 -3.69 7.04 -12.95
N GLY A 127 -2.63 7.18 -13.76
CA GLY A 127 -1.56 6.19 -13.82
C GLY A 127 -0.89 5.97 -12.47
N GLY A 128 -0.62 7.05 -11.73
CA GLY A 128 -0.09 7.00 -10.37
C GLY A 128 -0.99 6.30 -9.38
N ILE A 129 -2.30 6.58 -9.41
CA ILE A 129 -3.28 5.89 -8.57
C ILE A 129 -3.30 4.39 -8.88
N PHE A 130 -3.38 3.99 -10.16
CA PHE A 130 -3.38 2.58 -10.55
C PHE A 130 -2.10 1.87 -10.13
N MET A 131 -0.94 2.44 -10.43
CA MET A 131 0.36 1.88 -10.05
C MET A 131 0.51 1.80 -8.53
N GLY A 132 0.07 2.83 -7.80
CA GLY A 132 0.18 2.89 -6.34
C GLY A 132 -0.74 1.89 -5.63
N VAL A 133 -2.00 1.76 -6.10
CA VAL A 133 -2.93 0.74 -5.60
C VAL A 133 -2.36 -0.66 -5.83
N ALA A 134 -1.85 -0.91 -7.03
CA ALA A 134 -1.24 -2.19 -7.38
C ALA A 134 -0.02 -2.51 -6.51
N LEU A 135 0.93 -1.59 -6.38
CA LEU A 135 2.10 -1.79 -5.52
C LEU A 135 1.69 -2.04 -4.07
N GLY A 136 0.74 -1.27 -3.54
CA GLY A 136 0.19 -1.50 -2.21
C GLY A 136 -0.42 -2.90 -2.03
N MET A 137 -1.13 -3.40 -3.04
CA MET A 137 -1.68 -4.76 -3.04
C MET A 137 -0.57 -5.82 -3.06
N VAL A 138 0.45 -5.68 -3.91
CA VAL A 138 1.60 -6.59 -3.96
C VAL A 138 2.34 -6.62 -2.61
N TYR A 139 2.57 -5.44 -2.02
CA TYR A 139 3.24 -5.34 -0.73
C TYR A 139 2.41 -5.91 0.43
N SER A 140 1.08 -5.84 0.35
CA SER A 140 0.17 -6.36 1.38
C SER A 140 0.28 -7.88 1.58
N VAL A 141 0.70 -8.62 0.55
CA VAL A 141 0.90 -10.08 0.59
C VAL A 141 2.37 -10.48 0.79
N ASN A 142 3.21 -9.54 1.26
CA ASN A 142 4.66 -9.69 1.37
C ASN A 142 5.32 -10.08 0.03
N GLY A 143 4.79 -9.57 -1.07
CA GLY A 143 5.42 -9.61 -2.39
C GLY A 143 6.12 -8.30 -2.69
N SER A 144 6.87 -8.30 -3.80
CA SER A 144 7.52 -7.13 -4.36
C SER A 144 7.63 -7.29 -5.87
N THR A 145 7.76 -6.18 -6.59
CA THR A 145 8.00 -6.20 -8.04
C THR A 145 9.49 -6.32 -8.40
N GLY A 146 10.35 -6.48 -7.39
CA GLY A 146 11.81 -6.51 -7.52
C GLY A 146 12.42 -5.12 -7.47
N GLY A 147 13.72 -5.05 -7.69
CA GLY A 147 14.46 -3.80 -7.77
C GLY A 147 14.48 -2.99 -6.49
N VAL A 148 14.17 -1.71 -6.60
CA VAL A 148 14.26 -0.74 -5.48
C VAL A 148 13.31 -1.11 -4.34
N ASP A 149 12.20 -1.80 -4.63
CA ASP A 149 11.28 -2.35 -3.63
C ASP A 149 12.01 -3.21 -2.58
N ILE A 150 12.98 -4.03 -3.02
CA ILE A 150 13.74 -4.92 -2.14
C ILE A 150 14.54 -4.10 -1.13
N ILE A 151 15.13 -3.00 -1.58
CA ILE A 151 15.84 -2.04 -0.73
C ILE A 151 14.85 -1.41 0.26
N GLY A 152 13.67 -1.00 -0.22
CA GLY A 152 12.59 -0.47 0.62
C GLY A 152 12.22 -1.43 1.76
N PHE A 153 11.95 -2.70 1.45
CA PHE A 153 11.64 -3.71 2.46
C PHE A 153 12.79 -3.98 3.43
N LEU A 154 14.04 -4.01 2.94
CA LEU A 154 15.22 -4.16 3.79
C LEU A 154 15.34 -3.01 4.79
N VAL A 155 15.26 -1.76 4.32
CA VAL A 155 15.36 -0.58 5.18
C VAL A 155 14.18 -0.53 6.15
N THR A 156 12.95 -0.81 5.70
CA THR A 156 11.78 -0.89 6.60
C THR A 156 11.98 -1.94 7.69
N LYS A 157 12.62 -3.08 7.39
CA LYS A 157 12.86 -4.12 8.39
C LYS A 157 13.80 -3.68 9.52
N TYR A 158 14.81 -2.86 9.23
CA TYR A 158 15.77 -2.40 10.24
C TYR A 158 15.38 -1.07 10.90
N PHE A 159 14.85 -0.13 10.13
CA PHE A 159 14.59 1.24 10.59
C PHE A 159 13.12 1.54 10.90
N LYS A 160 12.20 0.59 10.68
CA LYS A 160 10.74 0.72 10.91
C LYS A 160 10.10 1.93 10.21
N ILE A 161 10.73 2.48 9.18
CA ILE A 161 10.18 3.56 8.35
C ILE A 161 9.19 2.94 7.35
N ARG A 162 8.09 3.65 7.08
CA ARG A 162 7.11 3.25 6.04
C ARG A 162 7.79 3.06 4.69
N ILE A 163 7.61 1.89 4.08
CA ILE A 163 8.20 1.56 2.78
C ILE A 163 7.88 2.59 1.70
N SER A 164 6.64 3.09 1.66
CA SER A 164 6.18 4.12 0.73
C SER A 164 7.02 5.40 0.79
N ARG A 165 7.48 5.79 1.99
CA ARG A 165 8.33 6.98 2.18
C ARG A 165 9.75 6.75 1.66
N ILE A 166 10.29 5.56 1.90
CA ILE A 166 11.65 5.19 1.46
C ILE A 166 11.70 5.19 -0.07
N LEU A 167 10.73 4.51 -0.70
CA LEU A 167 10.63 4.43 -2.15
C LEU A 167 10.36 5.80 -2.78
N LEU A 168 9.53 6.64 -2.17
CA LEU A 168 9.33 8.03 -2.60
C LEU A 168 10.65 8.80 -2.69
N TYR A 169 11.49 8.75 -1.66
CA TYR A 169 12.76 9.47 -1.68
C TYR A 169 13.72 8.94 -2.75
N VAL A 170 13.84 7.61 -2.89
CA VAL A 170 14.70 7.01 -3.90
C VAL A 170 14.22 7.40 -5.30
N ASP A 171 12.92 7.34 -5.56
CA ASP A 171 12.37 7.66 -6.87
C ASP A 171 12.43 9.15 -7.19
N VAL A 172 12.27 10.03 -6.19
CA VAL A 172 12.49 11.47 -6.39
C VAL A 172 13.92 11.74 -6.85
N LEU A 173 14.92 11.07 -6.26
CA LEU A 173 16.30 11.20 -6.70
C LEU A 173 16.49 10.70 -8.15
N ILE A 174 15.86 9.58 -8.51
CA ILE A 174 15.90 9.03 -9.87
C ILE A 174 15.27 10.01 -10.87
N VAL A 175 14.07 10.53 -10.58
CA VAL A 175 13.38 11.48 -11.46
C VAL A 175 14.14 12.80 -11.56
N LEU A 176 14.69 13.33 -10.47
CA LEU A 176 15.51 14.55 -10.53
C LEU A 176 16.77 14.35 -11.37
N SER A 177 17.41 13.18 -11.28
CA SER A 177 18.58 12.89 -12.10
C SER A 177 18.28 12.71 -13.59
N SER A 178 17.01 12.47 -13.97
CA SER A 178 16.64 12.20 -15.36
C SER A 178 16.81 13.42 -16.27
N ILE A 179 16.68 14.65 -15.76
CA ILE A 179 16.87 15.87 -16.56
C ILE A 179 18.32 16.06 -17.02
N PHE A 180 19.29 15.59 -16.22
CA PHE A 180 20.72 15.71 -16.53
C PHE A 180 21.21 14.61 -17.46
N ILE A 181 20.54 13.46 -17.46
CA ILE A 181 21.04 12.23 -18.08
C ILE A 181 20.25 11.89 -19.36
N LEU A 182 18.95 12.12 -19.40
CA LEU A 182 18.11 11.80 -20.57
C LEU A 182 18.10 12.98 -21.55
N LYS A 183 18.81 12.82 -22.67
CA LYS A 183 18.81 13.81 -23.76
C LYS A 183 17.40 14.00 -24.31
N GLY A 184 16.92 15.25 -24.36
CA GLY A 184 15.58 15.59 -24.85
C GLY A 184 14.46 15.41 -23.82
N TYR A 185 14.79 15.09 -22.58
CA TYR A 185 13.82 15.10 -21.49
C TYR A 185 13.52 16.54 -21.07
N THR A 186 12.25 16.92 -21.05
CA THR A 186 11.85 18.29 -20.73
C THR A 186 11.63 18.44 -19.22
N ILE A 187 11.80 19.67 -18.73
CA ILE A 187 11.49 20.03 -17.34
C ILE A 187 10.01 19.69 -17.03
N GLU A 188 9.11 19.90 -17.99
CA GLU A 188 7.68 19.54 -17.85
C GLU A 188 7.49 18.05 -17.55
N LYS A 189 8.13 17.15 -18.30
CA LYS A 189 8.04 15.70 -18.04
C LYS A 189 8.66 15.32 -16.69
N MET A 190 9.73 16.00 -16.28
CA MET A 190 10.32 15.81 -14.94
C MET A 190 9.33 16.21 -13.84
N VAL A 191 8.71 17.40 -13.96
CA VAL A 191 7.72 17.89 -12.98
C VAL A 191 6.51 16.96 -12.92
N LEU A 192 6.01 16.48 -14.08
CA LEU A 192 4.96 15.47 -14.14
C LEU A 192 5.37 14.18 -13.40
N GLY A 193 6.62 13.72 -13.56
CA GLY A 193 7.17 12.61 -12.78
C GLY A 193 7.20 12.90 -11.28
N LEU A 194 7.62 14.10 -10.87
CA LEU A 194 7.64 14.49 -9.46
C LEU A 194 6.23 14.59 -8.84
N ILE A 195 5.21 14.92 -9.63
CA ILE A 195 3.80 14.94 -9.19
C ILE A 195 3.25 13.51 -9.10
N LEU A 196 3.63 12.64 -10.02
CA LEU A 196 3.23 11.23 -10.05
C LEU A 196 3.64 10.50 -8.76
N LEU A 197 4.87 10.72 -8.26
CA LEU A 197 5.41 9.92 -7.15
C LEU A 197 4.62 10.08 -5.84
N PRO A 198 4.29 11.29 -5.34
CA PRO A 198 3.45 11.44 -4.15
C PRO A 198 2.08 10.79 -4.32
N VAL A 199 1.43 10.94 -5.49
CA VAL A 199 0.13 10.32 -5.77
C VAL A 199 0.21 8.80 -5.67
N MET A 200 1.23 8.22 -6.31
CA MET A 200 1.49 6.78 -6.30
C MET A 200 1.77 6.26 -4.89
N TYR A 201 2.71 6.88 -4.16
CA TYR A 201 3.12 6.39 -2.85
C TYR A 201 2.11 6.68 -1.73
N GLN A 202 1.28 7.71 -1.88
CA GLN A 202 0.10 7.92 -1.04
C GLN A 202 -0.89 6.76 -1.22
N ALA A 203 -1.17 6.35 -2.46
CA ALA A 203 -2.03 5.20 -2.73
C ALA A 203 -1.45 3.89 -2.17
N VAL A 204 -0.13 3.67 -2.28
CA VAL A 204 0.55 2.54 -1.62
C VAL A 204 0.28 2.53 -0.12
N ASP A 205 0.47 3.68 0.55
CA ASP A 205 0.30 3.79 1.99
C ASP A 205 -1.14 3.53 2.43
N VAL A 206 -2.12 4.04 1.67
CA VAL A 206 -3.55 3.80 1.91
C VAL A 206 -3.87 2.32 1.82
N ILE A 207 -3.39 1.60 0.81
CA ILE A 207 -3.66 0.16 0.67
C ILE A 207 -2.95 -0.66 1.75
N MET A 208 -1.67 -0.37 2.04
CA MET A 208 -0.90 -1.15 3.00
C MET A 208 -1.30 -0.91 4.45
N ASN A 209 -1.55 0.35 4.81
CA ASN A 209 -1.71 0.78 6.20
C ASN A 209 -3.13 1.27 6.52
N GLY A 210 -3.99 1.49 5.53
CA GLY A 210 -5.34 2.02 5.75
C GLY A 210 -6.20 1.19 6.69
N ALA A 211 -6.08 -0.14 6.66
CA ALA A 211 -6.79 -1.03 7.58
C ALA A 211 -6.14 -1.12 8.98
N LYS A 212 -4.83 -0.86 9.07
CA LYS A 212 -4.07 -0.89 10.33
C LYS A 212 -4.18 0.41 11.11
N GLN A 213 -4.60 1.51 10.49
CA GLN A 213 -4.82 2.77 11.20
C GLN A 213 -5.79 2.58 12.37
N ALA A 214 -5.42 3.13 13.53
CA ALA A 214 -6.27 3.10 14.69
C ALA A 214 -7.32 4.22 14.59
N ILE A 215 -8.50 3.94 15.14
CA ILE A 215 -9.55 4.93 15.35
C ILE A 215 -9.88 4.98 16.84
N GLN A 216 -10.25 6.16 17.29
CA GLN A 216 -10.90 6.36 18.58
C GLN A 216 -12.38 6.55 18.30
N VAL A 217 -13.22 5.81 19.03
CA VAL A 217 -14.66 5.97 19.04
C VAL A 217 -15.06 6.43 20.43
N ILE A 218 -15.75 7.56 20.51
CA ILE A 218 -16.34 8.07 21.74
C ILE A 218 -17.84 7.93 21.62
N ILE A 219 -18.47 7.28 22.60
CA ILE A 219 -19.89 6.93 22.59
C ILE A 219 -20.54 7.56 23.83
N LEU A 220 -21.59 8.35 23.60
CA LEU A 220 -22.46 8.89 24.62
C LEU A 220 -23.87 8.32 24.41
N SER A 221 -24.34 7.54 25.37
CA SER A 221 -25.63 6.85 25.31
C SER A 221 -26.16 6.59 26.72
N LYS A 222 -27.49 6.55 26.87
CA LYS A 222 -28.13 6.11 28.11
C LYS A 222 -27.96 4.60 28.34
N LYS A 223 -27.80 3.82 27.27
CA LYS A 223 -27.60 2.35 27.29
C LYS A 223 -26.11 1.98 27.31
N TYR A 224 -25.28 2.77 28.00
CA TYR A 224 -23.82 2.61 27.96
C TYR A 224 -23.36 1.24 28.48
N GLU A 225 -24.04 0.65 29.46
CA GLU A 225 -23.68 -0.67 30.02
C GLU A 225 -23.87 -1.79 29.02
N GLU A 226 -25.00 -1.78 28.31
CA GLU A 226 -25.32 -2.76 27.27
C GLU A 226 -24.31 -2.63 26.13
N ILE A 227 -24.08 -1.41 25.64
CA ILE A 227 -23.08 -1.14 24.58
C ILE A 227 -21.68 -1.61 25.00
N ALA A 228 -21.21 -1.23 26.20
CA ALA A 228 -19.89 -1.62 26.69
C ALA A 228 -19.75 -3.14 26.83
N THR A 229 -20.81 -3.82 27.30
CA THR A 229 -20.85 -5.28 27.43
C THR A 229 -20.71 -5.95 26.08
N HIS A 230 -21.52 -5.56 25.10
CA HIS A 230 -21.51 -6.15 23.76
C HIS A 230 -20.22 -5.85 22.97
N ILE A 231 -19.61 -4.67 23.15
CA ILE A 231 -18.29 -4.36 22.59
C ILE A 231 -17.21 -5.32 23.13
N ASN A 232 -17.26 -5.63 24.43
CA ASN A 232 -16.28 -6.51 25.06
C ASN A 232 -16.51 -7.99 24.71
N THR A 233 -17.77 -8.45 24.66
CA THR A 233 -18.09 -9.87 24.43
C THR A 233 -18.11 -10.25 22.95
N GLU A 234 -18.82 -9.50 22.10
CA GLU A 234 -19.01 -9.85 20.70
C GLU A 234 -17.83 -9.42 19.83
N LEU A 235 -17.37 -8.17 20.02
CA LEU A 235 -16.27 -7.60 19.24
C LEU A 235 -14.91 -7.90 19.86
N LYS A 236 -14.87 -8.50 21.06
CA LYS A 236 -13.65 -8.82 21.81
C LYS A 236 -12.71 -7.63 21.94
N ARG A 237 -13.29 -6.43 22.12
CA ARG A 237 -12.54 -5.16 22.19
C ARG A 237 -12.68 -4.52 23.55
N GLY A 238 -11.55 -4.10 24.11
CA GLY A 238 -11.53 -3.33 25.35
C GLY A 238 -12.11 -1.94 25.15
N CYS A 239 -12.90 -1.48 26.11
CA CYS A 239 -13.42 -0.12 26.20
C CYS A 239 -13.22 0.41 27.63
N THR A 240 -13.09 1.73 27.75
CA THR A 240 -13.02 2.42 29.03
C THR A 240 -14.26 3.28 29.20
N VAL A 241 -14.91 3.19 30.36
CA VAL A 241 -16.02 4.08 30.73
C VAL A 241 -15.46 5.22 31.57
N VAL A 242 -15.78 6.45 31.19
CA VAL A 242 -15.39 7.68 31.89
C VAL A 242 -16.63 8.40 32.39
N ASP A 243 -16.55 8.92 33.61
CA ASP A 243 -17.62 9.70 34.21
C ASP A 243 -17.53 11.15 33.75
N GLY A 244 -18.65 11.68 33.27
CA GLY A 244 -18.78 13.05 32.80
C GLY A 244 -20.06 13.71 33.30
N ILE A 245 -20.15 15.01 33.07
CA ILE A 245 -21.35 15.81 33.34
C ILE A 245 -21.70 16.56 32.06
N GLY A 246 -22.93 16.39 31.58
CA GLY A 246 -23.43 17.16 30.44
C GLY A 246 -23.51 18.64 30.82
N TRP A 247 -22.78 19.53 30.14
CA TRP A 247 -22.74 20.93 30.55
C TRP A 247 -24.08 21.66 30.38
N TYR A 248 -24.86 21.30 29.35
CA TYR A 248 -26.18 21.87 29.12
C TYR A 248 -27.23 21.31 30.09
N THR A 249 -27.28 19.97 30.21
CA THR A 249 -28.28 19.27 31.04
C THR A 249 -27.95 19.25 32.53
N LYS A 250 -26.68 19.50 32.89
CA LYS A 250 -26.09 19.32 34.23
C LYS A 250 -26.20 17.91 34.80
N ASN A 251 -26.61 16.93 33.99
CA ASN A 251 -26.77 15.55 34.41
C ASN A 251 -25.46 14.78 34.33
N SER A 252 -25.24 13.85 35.26
CA SER A 252 -24.17 12.87 35.14
C SER A 252 -24.40 11.98 33.92
N GLN A 253 -23.35 11.74 33.16
CA GLN A 253 -23.37 10.92 31.95
C GLN A 253 -22.11 10.05 31.91
N LYS A 254 -22.23 8.86 31.35
CA LYS A 254 -21.11 7.96 31.11
C LYS A 254 -20.66 8.07 29.66
N VAL A 255 -19.36 8.12 29.45
CA VAL A 255 -18.73 8.22 28.13
C VAL A 255 -17.90 6.97 27.89
N ILE A 256 -18.18 6.23 26.83
CA ILE A 256 -17.38 5.05 26.46
C ILE A 256 -16.31 5.50 25.46
N ILE A 257 -15.05 5.16 25.76
CA ILE A 257 -13.91 5.37 24.87
C ILE A 257 -13.43 4.00 24.38
N VAL A 258 -13.39 3.83 23.06
CA VAL A 258 -12.94 2.60 22.40
C VAL A 258 -11.82 2.94 21.44
N PHE A 259 -10.70 2.21 21.55
CA PHE A 259 -9.66 2.21 20.52
C PHE A 259 -9.78 0.93 19.70
N ALA A 260 -9.91 1.07 18.40
CA ALA A 260 -10.09 -0.03 17.45
C ALA A 260 -9.23 0.18 16.21
N ARG A 261 -9.00 -0.87 15.43
CA ARG A 261 -8.49 -0.74 14.05
C ARG A 261 -9.62 -0.18 13.18
N ARG A 262 -9.28 0.59 12.15
CA ARG A 262 -10.27 1.22 11.25
C ARG A 262 -11.27 0.20 10.68
N GLY A 263 -10.80 -1.01 10.35
CA GLY A 263 -11.66 -2.09 9.85
C GLY A 263 -12.70 -2.61 10.85
N GLU A 264 -12.45 -2.50 12.16
CA GLU A 264 -13.38 -2.90 13.23
C GLU A 264 -14.47 -1.82 13.46
N GLY A 265 -14.23 -0.58 13.03
CA GLY A 265 -15.13 0.55 13.26
C GLY A 265 -16.55 0.32 12.76
N THR A 266 -16.72 -0.23 11.55
CA THR A 266 -18.06 -0.47 10.99
C THR A 266 -18.88 -1.44 11.85
N ALA A 267 -18.25 -2.45 12.45
CA ALA A 267 -18.94 -3.39 13.35
C ALA A 267 -19.38 -2.69 14.64
N ILE A 268 -18.51 -1.84 15.22
CA ILE A 268 -18.83 -1.04 16.41
C ILE A 268 -20.04 -0.13 16.15
N PHE A 269 -20.05 0.60 15.04
CA PHE A 269 -21.17 1.50 14.69
C PHE A 269 -22.48 0.75 14.47
N ARG A 270 -22.45 -0.41 13.80
CA ARG A 270 -23.66 -1.23 13.61
C ARG A 270 -24.23 -1.73 14.93
N LEU A 271 -23.35 -2.17 15.84
CA LEU A 271 -23.71 -2.66 17.16
C LEU A 271 -24.32 -1.55 18.02
N ILE A 272 -23.72 -0.36 18.02
CA ILE A 272 -24.28 0.80 18.73
C ILE A 272 -25.67 1.14 18.16
N ASN A 273 -25.79 1.26 16.83
CA ASN A 273 -27.06 1.61 16.20
C ASN A 273 -28.17 0.58 16.42
N SER A 274 -27.83 -0.72 16.58
CA SER A 274 -28.83 -1.74 16.93
C SER A 274 -29.32 -1.64 18.38
N ILE A 275 -28.49 -1.14 19.30
CA ILE A 275 -28.82 -1.03 20.72
C ILE A 275 -29.49 0.32 21.02
N ASP A 276 -28.89 1.41 20.55
CA ASP A 276 -29.35 2.78 20.76
C ASP A 276 -29.16 3.62 19.47
N PRO A 277 -30.21 3.73 18.64
CA PRO A 277 -30.20 4.60 17.46
C PRO A 277 -30.00 6.09 17.78
N ASP A 278 -30.31 6.53 19.01
CA ASP A 278 -30.18 7.92 19.45
C ASP A 278 -28.81 8.21 20.10
N ALA A 279 -27.89 7.23 20.11
CA ALA A 279 -26.56 7.38 20.68
C ALA A 279 -25.74 8.44 19.93
N PHE A 280 -25.10 9.34 20.68
CA PHE A 280 -24.19 10.32 20.11
C PHE A 280 -22.77 9.74 20.05
N VAL A 281 -22.29 9.49 18.82
CA VAL A 281 -21.02 8.80 18.58
C VAL A 281 -20.09 9.66 17.74
N THR A 282 -18.83 9.79 18.17
CA THR A 282 -17.78 10.44 17.38
C THR A 282 -16.69 9.44 17.02
N ARG A 283 -16.05 9.64 15.87
CA ARG A 283 -14.91 8.86 15.41
C ARG A 283 -13.76 9.77 15.02
N ALA A 284 -12.60 9.57 15.62
CA ALA A 284 -11.36 10.26 15.28
C ALA A 284 -10.31 9.26 14.75
N ASN A 285 -9.47 9.72 13.82
CA ASN A 285 -8.29 8.97 13.41
C ASN A 285 -7.20 9.16 14.47
N VAL A 286 -6.58 8.07 14.89
CA VAL A 286 -5.46 8.10 15.84
C VAL A 286 -4.19 7.70 15.09
N GLU A 287 -3.17 8.55 15.16
CA GLU A 287 -1.91 8.32 14.44
C GLU A 287 -1.22 7.03 14.91
N ALA A 288 -1.17 6.79 16.22
CA ALA A 288 -0.64 5.57 16.79
C ALA A 288 -1.31 5.22 18.13
N VAL A 289 -1.51 3.92 18.35
CA VAL A 289 -1.93 3.35 19.64
C VAL A 289 -0.97 2.22 19.97
N TYR A 290 -0.49 2.20 21.21
CA TYR A 290 0.48 1.22 21.68
C TYR A 290 -0.05 0.42 22.88
N GLY A 291 0.29 -0.86 22.95
CA GLY A 291 -0.09 -1.78 24.02
C GLY A 291 -1.43 -2.50 23.81
N LYS A 292 -1.76 -3.42 24.72
CA LYS A 292 -3.06 -4.14 24.87
C LYS A 292 -3.83 -4.41 23.55
N GLY A 293 -3.26 -5.22 22.67
CA GLY A 293 -3.89 -5.59 21.38
C GLY A 293 -3.50 -4.71 20.19
N PHE A 294 -2.64 -3.71 20.41
CA PHE A 294 -1.97 -2.91 19.39
C PHE A 294 -0.46 -3.16 19.38
N GLU A 295 0.28 -2.33 18.63
CA GLU A 295 1.73 -2.40 18.53
C GLU A 295 2.38 -2.12 19.89
N LYS A 296 3.56 -2.71 20.18
CA LYS A 296 4.23 -2.49 21.47
C LYS A 296 4.95 -1.14 21.46
N PHE A 297 5.08 -0.52 22.64
CA PHE A 297 6.06 0.56 22.83
C PHE A 297 7.46 0.03 22.51
N ASN A 298 8.24 0.79 21.76
CA ASN A 298 9.63 0.46 21.43
C ASN A 298 10.54 0.81 22.61
#